data_AF-A0A7W9CFT3-F1
#
_entry.id   AF-A0A7W9CFT3-F1
#
_cell.length_a   1.000
_cell.length_b   1.000
_cell.length_c   1.000
_cell.angle_alpha   90.00
_cell.angle_beta   90.00
_cell.angle_gamma   90.00
#
_symmetry.space_group_name_H-M   'P 1'
#
loop_
_entity.id
_entity.type
_entity.pdbx_description
1 polymer ?
#
loop_
_entity_poly.entity_id
_entity_poly.type
_entity_poly.pdbx_seq_one_letter_code
_entity_poly.pdbx_strand_id
1 'polypeptide(L)'
;MSVPAPIRLMILSAAVLATLSACNRDDEKAGAPASTATGAVVATAPATPLSYESKTPYAEVELTLDPAITAYPDLHAQLYQTAVRELNQFNEGAQADRTEAGGDAGQAAYSRTIALVPAAETQRLFALKHDVYEFTGGAHGNGVSTGILWDKTARRQIRPTDLFRAGADLKAMNTALCAAINAEKRTRGEGVEPVTADGDLWACPDASATPFTLAPGANGKAGGLLFLVGPYVVGPYVEGSYEVVVPTAAFAPLLAPDYTGEFG
;
A
#
# COMPACT_ATOMS: atom_id res chain seq x y z
N MET A 1 34.61 -3.32 -38.47
CA MET A 1 34.68 -2.18 -39.40
C MET A 1 34.06 -1.00 -38.71
N SER A 2 34.90 -0.05 -38.27
CA SER A 2 34.54 1.09 -37.44
C SER A 2 34.94 2.37 -38.15
N VAL A 3 34.02 3.35 -38.30
CA VAL A 3 34.30 4.80 -38.40
C VAL A 3 32.97 5.59 -38.21
N PRO A 4 32.99 6.88 -37.81
CA PRO A 4 32.29 7.37 -36.61
C PRO A 4 31.36 8.58 -36.88
N ALA A 5 30.70 9.06 -35.82
CA ALA A 5 29.87 10.26 -35.80
C ALA A 5 30.69 11.57 -35.81
N PRO A 6 30.14 12.69 -36.34
CA PRO A 6 30.79 14.00 -36.25
C PRO A 6 30.40 14.74 -34.96
N ILE A 7 31.44 15.11 -34.21
CA ILE A 7 31.43 16.06 -33.09
C ILE A 7 31.30 17.48 -33.67
N ARG A 8 30.36 18.29 -33.16
CA ARG A 8 30.39 19.76 -33.32
C ARG A 8 30.60 20.41 -31.96
N LEU A 9 31.84 20.87 -31.80
CA LEU A 9 32.34 21.75 -30.77
C LEU A 9 31.86 23.18 -31.07
N MET A 10 31.20 23.85 -30.12
CA MET A 10 31.13 25.31 -30.09
C MET A 10 31.48 25.84 -28.71
N ILE A 11 32.18 26.96 -28.77
CA ILE A 11 33.13 27.50 -27.80
C ILE A 11 32.45 28.51 -26.86
N LEU A 12 32.97 28.51 -25.63
CA LEU A 12 32.93 29.51 -24.56
C LEU A 12 32.36 30.90 -24.89
N SER A 13 31.55 31.41 -23.97
CA SER A 13 31.59 32.82 -23.56
C SER A 13 31.42 32.89 -22.03
N ALA A 14 32.52 33.20 -21.35
CA ALA A 14 32.57 33.56 -19.95
C ALA A 14 32.57 35.09 -19.85
N ALA A 15 31.76 35.65 -18.94
CA ALA A 15 31.98 36.98 -18.40
C ALA A 15 31.46 37.05 -16.96
N VAL A 16 32.39 37.32 -16.06
CA VAL A 16 32.26 37.49 -14.61
C VAL A 16 31.85 38.93 -14.30
N LEU A 17 30.95 39.14 -13.34
CA LEU A 17 31.00 40.31 -12.46
C LEU A 17 30.45 39.95 -11.07
N ALA A 18 31.38 39.84 -10.12
CA ALA A 18 31.12 39.85 -8.69
C ALA A 18 31.24 41.30 -8.19
N THR A 19 30.28 41.75 -7.39
CA THR A 19 30.46 42.91 -6.52
C THR A 19 29.94 42.57 -5.12
N LEU A 20 30.87 42.37 -4.20
CA LEU A 20 30.63 42.48 -2.77
C LEU A 20 30.50 43.97 -2.42
N SER A 21 29.45 44.34 -1.69
CA SER A 21 29.45 45.53 -0.84
C SER A 21 28.84 45.19 0.49
N ALA A 22 29.72 44.96 1.47
CA ALA A 22 29.41 45.02 2.88
C ALA A 22 29.50 46.48 3.33
N CYS A 23 28.43 47.03 3.88
CA CYS A 23 28.48 48.22 4.73
C CYS A 23 27.57 47.98 5.93
N ASN A 24 28.20 47.64 7.05
CA ASN A 24 27.65 47.73 8.38
C ASN A 24 27.60 49.22 8.76
N ARG A 25 26.45 49.75 9.16
CA ARG A 25 26.37 51.05 9.83
C ARG A 25 25.21 51.06 10.80
N ASP A 26 25.55 50.92 12.08
CA ASP A 26 24.73 51.31 13.21
C ASP A 26 24.56 52.84 13.20
N ASP A 27 23.33 53.33 13.41
CA ASP A 27 23.01 54.44 14.32
C ASP A 27 21.50 54.77 14.29
N GLU A 28 21.05 55.30 15.43
CA GLU A 28 19.73 55.23 16.05
C GLU A 28 18.55 56.03 15.46
N LYS A 29 17.36 55.52 15.81
CA LYS A 29 16.08 56.19 16.15
C LYS A 29 15.42 57.18 15.18
N ALA A 30 14.28 56.73 14.65
CA ALA A 30 13.05 57.51 14.66
C ALA A 30 11.86 56.58 14.93
N GLY A 31 11.10 56.86 15.99
CA GLY A 31 9.93 56.07 16.38
C GLY A 31 8.80 56.18 15.36
N ALA A 32 8.38 55.03 14.85
CA ALA A 32 7.12 54.87 14.13
C ALA A 32 6.09 54.21 15.09
N PRO A 33 4.80 54.58 15.03
CA PRO A 33 3.80 54.03 15.92
C PRO A 33 3.64 52.52 15.67
N ALA A 34 3.47 51.78 16.76
CA ALA A 34 3.23 50.34 16.74
C ALA A 34 1.97 50.02 15.92
N SER A 35 2.17 49.44 14.74
CA SER A 35 1.11 48.73 14.03
C SER A 35 0.75 47.51 14.87
N THR A 36 -0.47 47.49 15.41
CA THR A 36 -1.07 46.32 16.02
C THR A 36 -1.07 45.18 15.00
N ALA A 37 -0.14 44.23 15.17
CA ALA A 37 -0.15 42.99 14.42
C ALA A 37 -1.46 42.26 14.75
N THR A 38 -2.40 42.34 13.83
CA THR A 38 -3.62 41.53 13.84
C THR A 38 -3.15 40.08 13.76
N GLY A 39 -3.54 39.26 14.74
CA GLY A 39 -3.11 37.88 14.84
C GLY A 39 -3.33 37.14 13.53
N ALA A 40 -2.26 36.57 12.97
CA ALA A 40 -2.36 35.62 11.88
C ALA A 40 -3.18 34.43 12.39
N VAL A 41 -4.44 34.35 11.95
CA VAL A 41 -5.21 33.11 12.03
C VAL A 41 -4.43 32.07 11.24
N VAL A 42 -3.79 31.14 11.94
CA VAL A 42 -3.22 29.94 11.34
C VAL A 42 -4.40 29.16 10.78
N ALA A 43 -4.62 29.27 9.47
CA ALA A 43 -5.60 28.44 8.78
C ALA A 43 -5.13 26.98 8.93
N THR A 44 -5.85 26.22 9.75
CA THR A 44 -5.65 24.77 9.86
C THR A 44 -5.87 24.17 8.47
N ALA A 45 -4.89 23.44 7.94
CA ALA A 45 -5.06 22.72 6.70
C ALA A 45 -6.28 21.80 6.78
N PRO A 46 -7.07 21.65 5.71
CA PRO A 46 -8.23 20.77 5.72
C PRO A 46 -7.79 19.33 6.03
N ALA A 47 -8.56 18.64 6.87
CA ALA A 47 -8.30 17.24 7.20
C ALA A 47 -8.43 16.35 5.96
N THR A 48 -7.53 15.37 5.82
CA THR A 48 -7.61 14.36 4.76
C THR A 48 -8.95 13.60 4.86
N PRO A 49 -9.72 13.44 3.77
CA PRO A 49 -10.98 12.70 3.82
C PRO A 49 -10.78 11.19 4.11
N LEU A 50 -11.83 10.55 4.63
CA LEU A 50 -11.87 9.10 4.85
C LEU A 50 -12.49 8.34 3.67
N SER A 51 -13.04 9.04 2.69
CA SER A 51 -13.62 8.44 1.50
C SER A 51 -13.43 9.30 0.27
N TYR A 52 -13.56 8.65 -0.89
CA TYR A 52 -13.63 9.30 -2.18
C TYR A 52 -14.55 8.47 -3.09
N GLU A 53 -15.39 9.14 -3.86
CA GLU A 53 -16.25 8.50 -4.84
C GLU A 53 -16.22 9.31 -6.14
N SER A 54 -16.31 8.63 -7.27
CA SER A 54 -16.51 9.28 -8.56
C SER A 54 -17.33 8.37 -9.47
N LYS A 55 -18.29 8.97 -10.16
CA LYS A 55 -19.15 8.30 -11.12
C LYS A 55 -19.10 9.05 -12.44
N THR A 56 -18.71 8.33 -13.48
CA THR A 56 -18.67 8.80 -14.87
C THR A 56 -19.58 7.92 -15.73
N PRO A 57 -19.83 8.27 -17.00
CA PRO A 57 -20.51 7.37 -17.92
C PRO A 57 -19.78 6.02 -18.14
N TYR A 58 -18.47 5.95 -17.87
CA TYR A 58 -17.62 4.80 -18.19
C TYR A 58 -17.30 3.93 -16.99
N ALA A 59 -17.22 4.53 -15.79
CA ALA A 59 -16.78 3.86 -14.58
C ALA A 59 -17.40 4.46 -13.30
N GLU A 60 -17.53 3.60 -12.29
CA GLU A 60 -17.85 3.95 -10.91
C GLU A 60 -16.70 3.53 -9.99
N VAL A 61 -16.16 4.48 -9.22
CA VAL A 61 -15.03 4.22 -8.33
C VAL A 61 -15.30 4.67 -6.91
N GLU A 62 -14.76 3.92 -5.95
CA GLU A 62 -14.93 4.19 -4.52
C GLU A 62 -13.63 3.90 -3.74
N LEU A 63 -13.34 4.75 -2.77
CA LEU A 63 -12.34 4.58 -1.74
C LEU A 63 -12.99 4.72 -0.37
N THR A 64 -12.71 3.77 0.52
CA THR A 64 -13.06 3.83 1.94
C THR A 64 -11.83 3.57 2.81
N LEU A 65 -11.57 4.46 3.77
CA LEU A 65 -10.58 4.30 4.82
C LEU A 65 -11.27 4.27 6.18
N ASP A 66 -10.87 3.33 7.02
CA ASP A 66 -11.36 3.27 8.40
C ASP A 66 -10.91 4.49 9.24
N PRO A 67 -11.77 5.05 10.11
CA PRO A 67 -11.43 6.19 10.96
C PRO A 67 -10.17 6.03 11.82
N ALA A 68 -9.76 4.80 12.17
CA ALA A 68 -8.52 4.55 12.92
C ALA A 68 -7.27 5.13 12.24
N ILE A 69 -7.29 5.29 10.92
CA ILE A 69 -6.18 5.87 10.16
C ILE A 69 -5.87 7.32 10.56
N THR A 70 -6.86 8.04 11.11
CA THR A 70 -6.71 9.46 11.52
C THR A 70 -5.70 9.66 12.65
N ALA A 71 -5.38 8.60 13.41
CA ALA A 71 -4.29 8.60 14.38
C ALA A 71 -2.89 8.72 13.73
N TYR A 72 -2.79 8.47 12.41
CA TYR A 72 -1.54 8.45 11.64
C TYR A 72 -1.63 9.41 10.44
N PRO A 73 -1.58 10.74 10.64
CA PRO A 73 -1.88 11.71 9.59
C PRO A 73 -0.96 11.62 8.36
N ASP A 74 0.32 11.31 8.54
CA ASP A 74 1.27 11.13 7.43
C ASP A 74 0.87 9.93 6.56
N LEU A 75 0.55 8.80 7.20
CA LEU A 75 0.09 7.59 6.53
C LEU A 75 -1.27 7.82 5.85
N HIS A 76 -2.21 8.48 6.54
CA HIS A 76 -3.53 8.81 6.02
C HIS A 76 -3.43 9.64 4.75
N ALA A 77 -2.67 10.73 4.78
CA ALA A 77 -2.46 11.59 3.62
C ALA A 77 -1.83 10.81 2.45
N GLN A 78 -0.80 10.01 2.72
CA GLN A 78 -0.13 9.22 1.69
C GLN A 78 -1.07 8.20 1.03
N LEU A 79 -1.81 7.43 1.83
CA LEU A 79 -2.70 6.38 1.33
C LEU A 79 -3.90 6.97 0.58
N TYR A 80 -4.53 8.02 1.12
CA TYR A 80 -5.62 8.71 0.45
C TYR A 80 -5.20 9.26 -0.91
N GLN A 81 -4.09 10.01 -0.96
CA GLN A 81 -3.61 10.58 -2.21
C GLN A 81 -3.22 9.51 -3.23
N THR A 82 -2.67 8.37 -2.78
CA THR A 82 -2.30 7.27 -3.67
C THR A 82 -3.55 6.60 -4.24
N ALA A 83 -4.49 6.20 -3.40
CA ALA A 83 -5.72 5.55 -3.83
C ALA A 83 -6.56 6.46 -4.74
N VAL A 84 -6.71 7.75 -4.42
CA VAL A 84 -7.44 8.69 -5.29
C VAL A 84 -6.76 8.86 -6.64
N ARG A 85 -5.41 8.88 -6.70
CA ARG A 85 -4.70 8.89 -7.99
C ARG A 85 -4.98 7.62 -8.80
N GLU A 86 -4.95 6.45 -8.17
CA GLU A 86 -5.25 5.18 -8.84
C GLU A 86 -6.70 5.14 -9.36
N LEU A 87 -7.67 5.61 -8.59
CA LEU A 87 -9.08 5.63 -9.01
C LEU A 87 -9.33 6.64 -10.14
N ASN A 88 -8.63 7.78 -10.15
CA ASN A 88 -8.68 8.70 -11.28
C ASN A 88 -8.06 8.09 -12.55
N GLN A 89 -6.91 7.42 -12.42
CA GLN A 89 -6.30 6.70 -13.54
C GLN A 89 -7.22 5.60 -14.07
N PHE A 90 -7.93 4.89 -13.19
CA PHE A 90 -8.93 3.91 -13.60
C PHE A 90 -10.08 4.55 -14.40
N ASN A 91 -10.60 5.70 -13.96
CA ASN A 91 -11.63 6.43 -14.72
C ASN A 91 -11.13 6.85 -16.11
N GLU A 92 -9.89 7.35 -16.20
CA GLU A 92 -9.27 7.75 -17.47
C GLU A 92 -9.09 6.54 -18.41
N GLY A 93 -8.58 5.42 -17.87
CA GLY A 93 -8.43 4.17 -18.61
C GLY A 93 -9.78 3.62 -19.09
N ALA A 94 -10.79 3.60 -18.21
CA ALA A 94 -12.14 3.19 -18.55
C ALA A 94 -12.70 4.02 -19.71
N GLN A 95 -12.56 5.35 -19.67
CA GLN A 95 -13.00 6.21 -20.76
C GLN A 95 -12.30 5.87 -22.09
N ALA A 96 -10.97 5.65 -22.05
CA ALA A 96 -10.19 5.33 -23.23
C ALA A 96 -10.63 4.00 -23.85
N ASP A 97 -10.66 2.93 -23.05
CA ASP A 97 -11.03 1.58 -23.48
C ASP A 97 -12.44 1.53 -24.09
N ARG A 98 -13.38 2.22 -23.44
CA ARG A 98 -14.80 2.25 -23.82
C ARG A 98 -15.03 3.06 -25.09
N THR A 99 -14.28 4.14 -25.28
CA THR A 99 -14.30 4.93 -26.51
C THR A 99 -13.72 4.13 -27.67
N GLU A 100 -12.62 3.41 -27.47
CA GLU A 100 -12.00 2.55 -28.48
C GLU A 100 -12.92 1.40 -28.90
N ALA A 101 -13.65 0.81 -27.95
CA ALA A 101 -14.61 -0.26 -28.21
C ALA A 101 -15.86 0.17 -29.00
N GLY A 102 -16.01 1.47 -29.33
CA GLY A 102 -17.16 2.00 -30.07
C GLY A 102 -18.38 2.33 -29.20
N GLY A 103 -18.21 2.42 -27.88
CA GLY A 103 -19.24 2.82 -26.92
C GLY A 103 -19.91 1.67 -26.16
N ASP A 104 -20.86 2.04 -25.29
CA ASP A 104 -21.30 1.22 -24.14
C ASP A 104 -22.73 0.67 -24.23
N ALA A 105 -23.27 0.54 -25.44
CA ALA A 105 -24.65 0.12 -25.60
C ALA A 105 -24.91 -1.27 -24.97
N GLY A 106 -25.47 -1.26 -23.75
CA GLY A 106 -25.91 -2.45 -23.00
C GLY A 106 -24.87 -3.10 -22.08
N GLN A 107 -23.69 -2.53 -21.88
CA GLN A 107 -22.68 -3.08 -20.97
C GLN A 107 -22.75 -2.43 -19.58
N ALA A 108 -22.48 -3.19 -18.53
CA ALA A 108 -22.31 -2.64 -17.20
C ALA A 108 -21.09 -1.70 -17.16
N ALA A 109 -21.17 -0.62 -16.38
CA ALA A 109 -20.05 0.28 -16.16
C ALA A 109 -18.86 -0.49 -15.57
N TYR A 110 -17.64 -0.04 -15.89
CA TYR A 110 -16.48 -0.52 -15.14
C TYR A 110 -16.59 -0.08 -13.68
N SER A 111 -16.00 -0.82 -12.78
CA SER A 111 -15.94 -0.41 -11.38
C SER A 111 -14.62 -0.75 -10.74
N ARG A 112 -14.19 0.10 -9.79
CA ARG A 112 -13.03 -0.17 -8.95
C ARG A 112 -13.27 0.36 -7.54
N THR A 113 -13.12 -0.52 -6.56
CA THR A 113 -13.28 -0.19 -5.15
C THR A 113 -11.97 -0.44 -4.42
N ILE A 114 -11.55 0.50 -3.57
CA ILE A 114 -10.41 0.38 -2.68
C ILE A 114 -10.89 0.52 -1.24
N ALA A 115 -10.59 -0.45 -0.38
CA ALA A 115 -10.87 -0.41 1.04
C ALA A 115 -9.59 -0.60 1.86
N LEU A 116 -9.37 0.27 2.85
CA LEU A 116 -8.27 0.16 3.80
C LEU A 116 -8.83 -0.03 5.21
N VAL A 117 -8.62 -1.23 5.75
CA VAL A 117 -9.20 -1.66 7.04
C VAL A 117 -8.10 -2.04 8.05
N PRO A 118 -8.24 -1.69 9.34
CA PRO A 118 -7.32 -2.11 10.39
C PRO A 118 -7.26 -3.63 10.48
N ALA A 119 -6.03 -4.15 10.48
CA ALA A 119 -5.77 -5.57 10.65
C ALA A 119 -5.30 -5.86 12.09
N ALA A 120 -4.26 -5.17 12.55
CA ALA A 120 -3.82 -5.23 13.94
C ALA A 120 -3.01 -3.98 14.32
N GLU A 121 -2.90 -3.74 15.62
CA GLU A 121 -2.04 -2.70 16.15
C GLU A 121 -1.25 -3.23 17.35
N THR A 122 0.05 -2.90 17.38
CA THR A 122 0.98 -3.21 18.46
C THR A 122 1.60 -1.92 19.00
N GLN A 123 2.57 -1.99 19.92
CA GLN A 123 3.22 -0.79 20.42
C GLN A 123 3.93 0.01 19.30
N ARG A 124 4.62 -0.67 18.38
CA ARG A 124 5.39 -0.06 17.29
C ARG A 124 4.71 -0.15 15.93
N LEU A 125 3.82 -1.11 15.70
CA LEU A 125 3.25 -1.36 14.36
C LEU A 125 1.76 -1.01 14.32
N PHE A 126 1.35 -0.40 13.22
CA PHE A 126 -0.05 -0.33 12.82
C PHE A 126 -0.18 -1.00 11.45
N ALA A 127 -1.05 -1.99 11.35
CA ALA A 127 -1.20 -2.81 10.16
C ALA A 127 -2.61 -2.67 9.59
N LEU A 128 -2.68 -2.54 8.26
CA LEU A 128 -3.93 -2.50 7.51
C LEU A 128 -3.98 -3.68 6.55
N LYS A 129 -5.19 -4.12 6.22
CA LYS A 129 -5.49 -4.83 4.98
C LYS A 129 -5.96 -3.81 3.95
N HIS A 130 -5.43 -3.92 2.74
CA HIS A 130 -5.77 -3.11 1.58
C HIS A 130 -6.42 -4.01 0.54
N ASP A 131 -7.74 -3.88 0.41
CA ASP A 131 -8.56 -4.64 -0.52
C ASP A 131 -8.85 -3.78 -1.75
N VAL A 132 -8.62 -4.37 -2.91
CA VAL A 132 -8.97 -3.77 -4.21
C VAL A 132 -9.86 -4.74 -4.94
N TYR A 133 -11.03 -4.26 -5.38
CA TYR A 133 -11.89 -4.95 -6.32
C TYR A 133 -11.95 -4.16 -7.62
N GLU A 134 -11.93 -4.86 -8.74
CA GLU A 134 -12.08 -4.27 -10.06
C GLU A 134 -12.95 -5.11 -10.97
N PHE A 135 -13.83 -4.46 -11.73
CA PHE A 135 -14.57 -5.03 -12.83
C PHE A 135 -14.39 -4.18 -14.09
N THR A 136 -13.84 -4.79 -15.13
CA THR A 136 -13.60 -4.18 -16.44
C THR A 136 -14.36 -4.91 -17.56
N GLY A 137 -15.53 -5.46 -17.23
CA GLY A 137 -16.32 -6.30 -18.14
C GLY A 137 -16.03 -7.80 -17.98
N GLY A 138 -16.71 -8.62 -18.78
CA GLY A 138 -16.58 -10.09 -18.73
C GLY A 138 -17.53 -10.76 -17.72
N ALA A 139 -17.21 -11.99 -17.33
CA ALA A 139 -18.08 -12.83 -16.50
C ALA A 139 -18.09 -12.41 -15.02
N HIS A 140 -16.99 -11.88 -14.50
CA HIS A 140 -16.85 -11.44 -13.11
C HIS A 140 -15.73 -10.41 -12.98
N GLY A 141 -15.73 -9.64 -11.89
CA GLY A 141 -14.59 -8.83 -11.48
C GLY A 141 -13.51 -9.66 -10.80
N ASN A 142 -12.44 -9.02 -10.37
CA ASN A 142 -11.35 -9.65 -9.62
C ASN A 142 -10.99 -8.81 -8.39
N GLY A 143 -10.66 -9.51 -7.30
CA GLY A 143 -10.21 -8.90 -6.06
C GLY A 143 -8.76 -9.26 -5.75
N VAL A 144 -8.01 -8.31 -5.21
CA VAL A 144 -6.69 -8.53 -4.63
C VAL A 144 -6.60 -7.87 -3.26
N SER A 145 -6.01 -8.57 -2.32
CA SER A 145 -5.79 -8.08 -0.97
C SER A 145 -4.29 -8.04 -0.68
N THR A 146 -3.83 -6.93 -0.12
CA THR A 146 -2.43 -6.72 0.28
C THR A 146 -2.35 -6.20 1.70
N GLY A 147 -1.17 -6.35 2.34
CA GLY A 147 -0.94 -5.79 3.66
C GLY A 147 -0.14 -4.49 3.60
N ILE A 148 -0.51 -3.54 4.46
CA ILE A 148 0.27 -2.33 4.70
C ILE A 148 0.76 -2.37 6.15
N LEU A 149 2.06 -2.12 6.34
CA LEU A 149 2.70 -2.09 7.64
C LEU A 149 3.27 -0.69 7.88
N TRP A 150 2.85 -0.06 8.97
CA TRP A 150 3.33 1.25 9.40
C TRP A 150 4.13 1.11 10.70
N ASP A 151 5.39 1.54 10.68
CA ASP A 151 6.22 1.65 11.87
C ASP A 151 6.00 3.03 12.51
N LYS A 152 5.32 3.04 13.65
CA LYS A 152 4.97 4.24 14.42
C LYS A 152 6.19 4.96 14.97
N THR A 153 7.25 4.22 15.29
CA THR A 153 8.50 4.78 15.80
C THR A 153 9.30 5.44 14.68
N ALA A 154 9.42 4.76 13.53
CA ALA A 154 10.13 5.28 12.38
C ALA A 154 9.29 6.26 11.52
N ARG A 155 7.98 6.38 11.79
CA ARG A 155 7.00 7.18 11.03
C ARG A 155 7.08 6.92 9.53
N ARG A 156 7.12 5.65 9.14
CA ARG A 156 7.16 5.24 7.74
C ARG A 156 6.48 3.90 7.52
N GLN A 157 6.05 3.68 6.29
CA GLN A 157 5.70 2.34 5.84
C GLN A 157 6.97 1.48 5.80
N ILE A 158 6.82 0.21 6.19
CA ILE A 158 7.87 -0.80 6.13
C ILE A 158 7.45 -1.91 5.18
N ARG A 159 8.42 -2.54 4.53
CA ARG A 159 8.14 -3.70 3.68
C ARG A 159 7.94 -4.93 4.57
N PRO A 160 7.15 -5.92 4.13
CA PRO A 160 7.05 -7.21 4.79
C PRO A 160 8.42 -7.83 5.13
N THR A 161 9.39 -7.72 4.21
CA THR A 161 10.77 -8.21 4.41
C THR A 161 11.51 -7.50 5.54
N ASP A 162 11.15 -6.26 5.87
CA ASP A 162 11.82 -5.51 6.93
C ASP A 162 11.49 -6.09 8.33
N LEU A 163 10.40 -6.87 8.48
CA LEU A 163 10.06 -7.57 9.72
C LEU A 163 11.07 -8.67 10.10
N PHE A 164 11.84 -9.16 9.13
CA PHE A 164 12.73 -10.30 9.30
C PHE A 164 14.19 -9.92 9.21
N ARG A 165 15.05 -10.76 9.79
CA ARG A 165 16.50 -10.65 9.61
C ARG A 165 16.86 -10.87 8.14
N ALA A 166 17.86 -10.14 7.66
CA ALA A 166 18.35 -10.33 6.30
C ALA A 166 18.80 -11.79 6.08
N GLY A 167 18.31 -12.41 5.00
CA GLY A 167 18.62 -13.80 4.67
C GLY A 167 17.96 -14.84 5.58
N ALA A 168 16.90 -14.48 6.32
CA ALA A 168 16.13 -15.45 7.10
C ALA A 168 15.61 -16.61 6.24
N ASP A 169 15.82 -17.84 6.70
CA ASP A 169 15.27 -19.04 6.06
C ASP A 169 13.77 -19.14 6.39
N LEU A 170 12.93 -18.97 5.36
CA LEU A 170 11.48 -18.99 5.47
C LEU A 170 10.86 -20.37 5.33
N LYS A 171 11.65 -21.46 5.23
CA LYS A 171 11.13 -22.82 5.03
C LYS A 171 10.09 -23.23 6.09
N ALA A 172 10.31 -22.85 7.34
CA ALA A 172 9.35 -23.10 8.42
C ALA A 172 8.03 -22.34 8.21
N MET A 173 8.12 -21.08 7.73
CA MET A 173 6.97 -20.25 7.41
C MET A 173 6.20 -20.78 6.19
N ASN A 174 6.90 -21.22 5.13
CA ASN A 174 6.28 -21.88 3.97
C ASN A 174 5.50 -23.13 4.38
N THR A 175 6.10 -23.96 5.25
CA THR A 175 5.45 -25.16 5.80
C THR A 175 4.19 -24.79 6.60
N ALA A 176 4.28 -23.78 7.47
CA ALA A 176 3.16 -23.33 8.28
C ALA A 176 2.03 -22.71 7.44
N LEU A 177 2.38 -21.90 6.42
CA LEU A 177 1.43 -21.31 5.49
C LEU A 177 0.66 -22.38 4.72
N CYS A 178 1.38 -23.35 4.14
CA CYS A 178 0.80 -24.49 3.45
C CYS A 178 -0.17 -25.29 4.35
N ALA A 179 0.22 -25.53 5.60
CA ALA A 179 -0.62 -26.21 6.58
C ALA A 179 -1.89 -25.39 6.91
N ALA A 180 -1.77 -24.08 7.08
CA ALA A 180 -2.89 -23.18 7.39
C ALA A 180 -3.89 -23.09 6.22
N ILE A 181 -3.40 -22.98 4.97
CA ILE A 181 -4.23 -23.02 3.76
C ILE A 181 -5.01 -24.33 3.70
N ASN A 182 -4.34 -25.46 3.89
CA ASN A 182 -5.02 -26.76 3.87
C ASN A 182 -6.00 -26.93 5.04
N ALA A 183 -5.74 -26.32 6.19
CA ALA A 183 -6.69 -26.32 7.30
C ALA A 183 -7.98 -25.57 6.92
N GLU A 184 -7.87 -24.39 6.31
CA GLU A 184 -9.02 -23.62 5.83
C GLU A 184 -9.75 -24.33 4.67
N LYS A 185 -9.02 -24.91 3.70
CA LYS A 185 -9.62 -25.69 2.60
C LYS A 185 -10.54 -26.79 3.10
N ARG A 186 -10.14 -27.51 4.15
CA ARG A 186 -10.97 -28.58 4.76
C ARG A 186 -12.29 -28.07 5.35
N THR A 187 -12.38 -26.78 5.71
CA THR A 187 -13.63 -26.21 6.23
C THR A 187 -14.59 -25.78 5.12
N ARG A 188 -14.15 -25.75 3.85
CA ARG A 188 -14.96 -25.30 2.70
C ARG A 188 -15.82 -26.39 2.05
N GLY A 189 -15.68 -27.64 2.50
CA GLY A 189 -16.55 -28.74 2.12
C GLY A 189 -16.00 -29.62 1.00
N GLU A 190 -16.87 -30.47 0.46
CA GLU A 190 -16.51 -31.47 -0.55
C GLU A 190 -16.09 -30.82 -1.87
N GLY A 191 -15.05 -31.38 -2.52
CA GLY A 191 -14.53 -30.91 -3.80
C GLY A 191 -13.45 -29.83 -3.71
N VAL A 192 -13.11 -29.35 -2.51
CA VAL A 192 -11.95 -28.48 -2.28
C VAL A 192 -10.75 -29.34 -1.93
N GLU A 193 -9.88 -29.58 -2.91
CA GLU A 193 -8.70 -30.41 -2.74
C GLU A 193 -7.58 -29.66 -2.01
N PRO A 194 -6.82 -30.34 -1.12
CA PRO A 194 -5.64 -29.77 -0.50
C PRO A 194 -4.53 -29.53 -1.53
N VAL A 195 -3.68 -28.55 -1.24
CA VAL A 195 -2.47 -28.25 -2.02
C VAL A 195 -1.23 -28.89 -1.40
N THR A 196 -0.24 -29.20 -2.21
CA THR A 196 1.07 -29.68 -1.77
C THR A 196 2.17 -28.74 -2.28
N ALA A 197 3.40 -28.89 -1.79
CA ALA A 197 4.52 -28.05 -2.25
C ALA A 197 4.79 -28.20 -3.76
N ASP A 198 4.60 -29.41 -4.29
CA ASP A 198 4.93 -29.76 -5.68
C ASP A 198 3.66 -30.07 -6.52
N GLY A 199 2.53 -29.45 -6.18
CA GLY A 199 1.26 -29.70 -6.88
C GLY A 199 1.26 -29.19 -8.32
N ASP A 200 0.77 -29.99 -9.26
CA ASP A 200 0.83 -29.68 -10.69
C ASP A 200 -0.04 -28.47 -11.10
N LEU A 201 -1.30 -28.43 -10.62
CA LEU A 201 -2.25 -27.36 -10.96
C LEU A 201 -2.26 -26.27 -9.89
N TRP A 202 -2.21 -26.68 -8.61
CA TRP A 202 -2.23 -25.79 -7.46
C TRP A 202 -1.16 -26.25 -6.48
N ALA A 203 -0.27 -25.33 -6.09
CA ALA A 203 0.81 -25.59 -5.16
C ALA A 203 0.74 -24.66 -3.95
N CYS A 204 1.36 -25.06 -2.85
CA CYS A 204 1.53 -24.18 -1.70
C CYS A 204 2.40 -22.98 -2.08
N PRO A 205 1.94 -21.74 -1.81
CA PRO A 205 2.67 -20.55 -2.22
C PRO A 205 3.89 -20.30 -1.32
N ASP A 206 4.89 -19.62 -1.87
CA ASP A 206 6.05 -19.14 -1.11
C ASP A 206 5.63 -17.96 -0.22
N ALA A 207 5.93 -18.03 1.07
CA ALA A 207 5.58 -16.98 2.02
C ALA A 207 6.27 -15.65 1.73
N SER A 208 7.42 -15.63 1.06
CA SER A 208 8.10 -14.40 0.62
C SER A 208 7.38 -13.68 -0.52
N ALA A 209 6.62 -14.41 -1.33
CA ALA A 209 5.88 -13.89 -2.47
C ALA A 209 4.38 -13.72 -2.19
N THR A 210 3.91 -14.17 -1.02
CA THR A 210 2.51 -14.09 -0.63
C THR A 210 2.26 -12.85 0.22
N PRO A 211 1.32 -11.96 -0.16
CA PRO A 211 0.98 -10.81 0.66
C PRO A 211 0.49 -11.23 2.05
N PHE A 212 0.87 -10.47 3.07
CA PHE A 212 0.35 -10.64 4.42
C PHE A 212 0.25 -9.31 5.14
N THR A 213 -0.61 -9.27 6.15
CA THR A 213 -0.67 -8.22 7.18
C THR A 213 -0.51 -8.86 8.57
N LEU A 214 -0.69 -8.10 9.65
CA LEU A 214 -0.60 -8.65 11.00
C LEU A 214 -1.94 -9.23 11.44
N ALA A 215 -1.90 -10.40 12.09
CA ALA A 215 -3.05 -10.95 12.78
C ALA A 215 -3.10 -10.40 14.22
N PRO A 216 -4.27 -9.96 14.73
CA PRO A 216 -4.43 -9.58 16.12
C PRO A 216 -3.93 -10.65 17.09
N GLY A 217 -3.25 -10.23 18.15
CA GLY A 217 -2.84 -11.09 19.26
C GLY A 217 -3.37 -10.58 20.60
N ALA A 218 -2.70 -10.99 21.67
CA ALA A 218 -3.03 -10.55 23.03
C ALA A 218 -2.04 -9.48 23.51
N ASN A 219 -2.42 -8.75 24.56
CA ASN A 219 -1.51 -7.84 25.29
C ASN A 219 -0.81 -6.78 24.42
N GLY A 220 -1.49 -6.27 23.39
CA GLY A 220 -0.93 -5.26 22.48
C GLY A 220 0.15 -5.79 21.53
N LYS A 221 0.12 -7.09 21.25
CA LYS A 221 1.02 -7.77 20.30
C LYS A 221 0.25 -8.39 19.14
N ALA A 222 0.95 -8.65 18.04
CA ALA A 222 0.46 -9.46 16.94
C ALA A 222 0.59 -10.95 17.27
N GLY A 223 -0.49 -11.70 17.02
CA GLY A 223 -0.55 -13.15 17.25
C GLY A 223 0.07 -13.96 16.10
N GLY A 224 0.31 -13.32 14.96
CA GLY A 224 0.87 -13.95 13.78
C GLY A 224 0.82 -13.04 12.56
N LEU A 225 1.02 -13.66 11.39
CA LEU A 225 0.86 -13.02 10.09
C LEU A 225 -0.41 -13.55 9.45
N LEU A 226 -1.30 -12.64 9.03
CA LEU A 226 -2.48 -12.94 8.24
C LEU A 226 -2.10 -12.91 6.77
N PHE A 227 -1.88 -14.08 6.18
CA PHE A 227 -1.61 -14.23 4.76
C PHE A 227 -2.88 -14.06 3.93
N LEU A 228 -2.78 -13.30 2.85
CA LEU A 228 -3.86 -12.88 1.97
C LEU A 228 -3.66 -13.57 0.62
N VAL A 229 -4.25 -14.75 0.47
CA VAL A 229 -4.07 -15.62 -0.68
C VAL A 229 -5.24 -15.39 -1.64
N GLY A 230 -4.98 -14.67 -2.73
CA GLY A 230 -6.03 -14.33 -3.70
C GLY A 230 -6.61 -15.54 -4.44
N PRO A 231 -7.70 -15.34 -5.20
CA PRO A 231 -8.25 -16.36 -6.08
C PRO A 231 -7.20 -16.84 -7.09
N TYR A 232 -7.30 -18.07 -7.57
CA TYR A 232 -6.35 -18.70 -8.50
C TYR A 232 -4.93 -18.94 -7.96
N VAL A 233 -4.64 -18.65 -6.69
CA VAL A 233 -3.33 -19.00 -6.11
C VAL A 233 -3.28 -20.47 -5.68
N VAL A 234 -4.32 -20.93 -5.00
CA VAL A 234 -4.39 -22.30 -4.44
C VAL A 234 -5.66 -23.05 -4.83
N GLY A 235 -6.43 -22.52 -5.78
CA GLY A 235 -7.71 -23.09 -6.20
C GLY A 235 -8.43 -22.18 -7.20
N PRO A 236 -9.48 -22.66 -7.87
CA PRO A 236 -10.25 -21.88 -8.84
C PRO A 236 -10.96 -20.68 -8.20
N TYR A 237 -11.35 -19.70 -9.02
CA TYR A 237 -12.05 -18.48 -8.58
C TYR A 237 -13.26 -18.72 -7.67
N VAL A 238 -14.02 -19.78 -7.95
CA VAL A 238 -15.23 -20.13 -7.19
C VAL A 238 -14.95 -20.50 -5.74
N GLU A 239 -13.72 -20.89 -5.40
CA GLU A 239 -13.33 -21.04 -4.00
C GLU A 239 -13.19 -19.69 -3.31
N GLY A 240 -12.86 -18.62 -4.03
CA GLY A 240 -12.56 -17.30 -3.49
C GLY A 240 -11.16 -17.20 -2.88
N SER A 241 -10.87 -16.06 -2.26
CA SER A 241 -9.62 -15.83 -1.52
C SER A 241 -9.55 -16.66 -0.24
N TYR A 242 -8.34 -16.91 0.27
CA TYR A 242 -8.05 -17.50 1.57
C TYR A 242 -7.34 -16.46 2.46
N GLU A 243 -7.77 -16.34 3.70
CA GLU A 243 -7.17 -15.45 4.70
C GLU A 243 -6.73 -16.29 5.91
N VAL A 244 -5.47 -16.70 5.92
CA VAL A 244 -4.96 -17.67 6.90
C VAL A 244 -3.92 -17.06 7.82
N VAL A 245 -4.00 -17.42 9.10
CA VAL A 245 -3.02 -16.98 10.09
C VAL A 245 -1.90 -18.00 10.22
N VAL A 246 -0.67 -17.54 9.99
CA VAL A 246 0.54 -18.24 10.43
C VAL A 246 0.92 -17.70 11.81
N PRO A 247 0.93 -18.54 12.87
CA PRO A 247 1.15 -18.06 14.22
C PRO A 247 2.61 -17.63 14.44
N THR A 248 2.82 -16.68 15.35
CA THR A 248 4.14 -16.16 15.75
C THR A 248 5.18 -17.25 15.98
N ALA A 249 4.79 -18.37 16.61
CA ALA A 249 5.69 -19.48 16.89
C ALA A 249 6.41 -20.06 15.65
N ALA A 250 5.82 -19.94 14.45
CA ALA A 250 6.40 -20.46 13.20
C ALA A 250 7.55 -19.59 12.66
N PHE A 251 7.62 -18.31 13.04
CA PHE A 251 8.58 -17.36 12.49
C PHE A 251 9.27 -16.48 13.54
N ALA A 252 8.96 -16.62 14.83
CA ALA A 252 9.55 -15.80 15.89
C ALA A 252 11.09 -15.76 15.87
N PRO A 253 11.81 -16.88 15.61
CA PRO A 253 13.26 -16.83 15.49
C PRO A 253 13.75 -15.98 14.30
N LEU A 254 12.93 -15.76 13.28
CA LEU A 254 13.29 -15.08 12.04
C LEU A 254 13.18 -13.55 12.14
N LEU A 255 12.45 -13.04 13.14
CA LEU A 255 12.18 -11.63 13.33
C LEU A 255 13.45 -10.80 13.50
N ALA A 256 13.46 -9.62 12.88
CA ALA A 256 14.49 -8.62 13.15
C ALA A 256 14.39 -8.13 14.61
N PRO A 257 15.52 -7.78 15.27
CA PRO A 257 15.52 -7.39 16.68
C PRO A 257 14.54 -6.25 17.02
N ASP A 258 14.36 -5.32 16.08
CA ASP A 258 13.44 -4.18 16.20
C ASP A 258 11.97 -4.57 16.36
N TYR A 259 11.59 -5.78 15.92
CA TYR A 259 10.20 -6.22 15.86
C TYR A 259 9.89 -7.42 16.76
N THR A 260 10.89 -8.05 17.41
CA THR A 260 10.63 -9.20 18.29
C THR A 260 9.66 -8.89 19.43
N GLY A 261 9.66 -7.64 19.91
CA GLY A 261 8.76 -7.18 20.98
C GLY A 261 7.30 -7.07 20.55
N GLU A 262 7.03 -6.96 19.24
CA GLU A 262 5.70 -6.70 18.67
C GLU A 262 4.88 -7.97 18.49
N PHE A 263 5.49 -9.14 18.61
CA PHE A 263 4.84 -10.44 18.42
C PHE A 263 4.81 -11.27 19.70
N GLY A 264 3.72 -12.01 19.92
CA GLY A 264 3.57 -12.95 21.04
C GLY A 264 2.16 -13.08 21.57
#